data_AF-A0A956TIY0-F1
#
_entry.id   AF-A0A956TIY0-F1
#
_cell.length_a   1.000
_cell.length_b   1.000
_cell.length_c   1.000
_cell.angle_alpha   90.00
_cell.angle_beta   90.00
_cell.angle_gamma   90.00
#
_symmetry.space_group_name_H-M   'P 1'
#
loop_
_entity.id
_entity.type
_entity.pdbx_description
1 polymer ?
#
loop_
_entity_poly.entity_id
_entity_poly.type
_entity_poly.pdbx_seq_one_letter_code
_entity_poly.pdbx_strand_id
1 'polypeptide(L)'
;SRKVREFWTTKLEQRRESIVGSLTEQGVFEGALKEKILKASTLTELEDLYLPFKPKRKTRATKARELGLEPLAQMVVRQPRDKDVKAEARRFLSSDVSDVEQALSGARDIVAEWAAEKPEVRSEIRTKARKFGKLKAGRRRGAEDPREVYQAYYEFNSPINRVAPHQVLALDRGEREKVLSLSLDLQERDWRDALKREFRV
;
A
#
# COMPACT_ATOMS: atom_id res chain seq x y z
N SER A 1 37.56 -8.54 14.21
CA SER A 1 36.74 -9.75 14.31
C SER A 1 36.09 -10.05 12.96
N ARG A 2 36.43 -11.20 12.35
CA ARG A 2 36.03 -11.61 10.99
C ARG A 2 34.50 -11.83 10.84
N LYS A 3 33.81 -12.06 11.98
CA LYS A 3 32.35 -12.29 12.09
C LYS A 3 31.46 -11.10 11.74
N VAL A 4 31.95 -9.86 11.75
CA VAL A 4 31.13 -8.68 11.41
C VAL A 4 31.04 -8.44 9.89
N ARG A 5 31.96 -9.04 9.10
CA ARG A 5 32.01 -8.86 7.63
C ARG A 5 31.26 -9.92 6.84
N GLU A 6 30.93 -11.08 7.43
CA GLU A 6 30.16 -12.14 6.76
C GLU A 6 28.64 -11.94 6.83
N PHE A 7 28.15 -10.89 7.49
CA PHE A 7 26.71 -10.62 7.60
C PHE A 7 26.11 -9.93 6.36
N TRP A 8 26.93 -9.47 5.41
CA TRP A 8 26.51 -8.50 4.38
C TRP A 8 26.30 -9.06 2.96
N THR A 9 26.03 -10.36 2.79
CA THR A 9 25.91 -11.00 1.47
C THR A 9 24.50 -11.44 1.07
N THR A 10 23.47 -11.08 1.83
CA THR A 10 22.08 -11.33 1.40
C THR A 10 21.45 -10.08 0.81
N LYS A 11 20.55 -10.25 -0.18
CA LYS A 11 19.74 -9.15 -0.74
C LYS A 11 19.00 -8.36 0.35
N LEU A 12 18.64 -9.02 1.45
CA LEU A 12 18.00 -8.39 2.61
C LEU A 12 18.93 -7.39 3.27
N GLU A 13 20.16 -7.79 3.61
CA GLU A 13 21.10 -6.93 4.34
C GLU A 13 21.60 -5.76 3.50
N GLN A 14 21.86 -5.98 2.20
CA GLN A 14 22.18 -4.90 1.26
C GLN A 14 21.04 -3.88 1.18
N ARG A 15 19.79 -4.37 1.17
CA ARG A 15 18.63 -3.48 1.14
C ARG A 15 18.44 -2.75 2.47
N ARG A 16 18.71 -3.42 3.59
CA ARG A 16 18.69 -2.83 4.94
C ARG A 16 19.67 -1.68 5.04
N GLU A 17 20.91 -1.87 4.57
CA GLU A 17 21.94 -0.82 4.58
C GLU A 17 21.49 0.42 3.79
N SER A 18 20.97 0.22 2.57
CA SER A 18 20.44 1.30 1.74
C SER A 18 19.31 2.07 2.43
N ILE A 19 18.40 1.36 3.10
CA ILE A 19 17.28 1.97 3.84
C ILE A 19 17.79 2.72 5.07
N VAL A 20 18.71 2.14 5.84
CA VAL A 20 19.31 2.78 7.01
C VAL A 20 20.03 4.08 6.61
N GLY A 21 20.79 4.06 5.51
CA GLY A 21 21.42 5.27 4.97
C GLY A 21 20.40 6.35 4.68
N SER A 22 19.34 6.03 3.93
CA SER A 22 18.28 6.99 3.60
C SER A 22 17.54 7.54 4.82
N LEU A 23 17.24 6.69 5.82
CA LEU A 23 16.58 7.12 7.05
C LEU A 23 17.49 7.99 7.94
N THR A 24 18.79 7.72 7.91
CA THR A 24 19.79 8.50 8.67
C THR A 24 19.97 9.88 8.05
N GLU A 25 20.05 9.97 6.71
CA GLU A 25 20.09 11.25 5.99
C GLU A 25 18.84 12.11 6.26
N GLN A 26 17.68 11.47 6.44
CA GLN A 26 16.42 12.12 6.81
C GLN A 26 16.32 12.47 8.32
N GLY A 27 17.27 12.04 9.14
CA GLY A 27 17.27 12.30 10.59
C GLY A 27 16.19 11.53 11.38
N VAL A 28 15.58 10.49 10.79
CA VAL A 28 14.46 9.74 11.39
C VAL A 28 14.86 8.34 11.87
N PHE A 29 16.13 7.94 11.68
CA PHE A 29 16.61 6.61 12.07
C PHE A 29 16.88 6.47 13.59
N GLU A 30 15.82 6.54 14.38
CA GLU A 30 15.89 6.55 15.84
C GLU A 30 14.77 5.74 16.51
N GLY A 31 14.90 5.58 17.84
CA GLY A 31 13.90 4.97 18.72
C GLY A 31 13.33 3.64 18.21
N ALA A 32 11.99 3.55 18.24
CA ALA A 32 11.26 2.35 17.86
C ALA A 32 11.41 1.99 16.38
N LEU A 33 11.59 2.98 15.48
CA LEU A 33 11.77 2.71 14.04
C LEU A 33 13.10 2.00 13.79
N LYS A 34 14.19 2.50 14.39
CA LYS A 34 15.51 1.87 14.31
C LYS A 34 15.46 0.41 14.74
N GLU A 35 14.82 0.12 15.88
CA GLU A 35 14.68 -1.26 16.35
C GLU A 35 13.89 -2.14 15.37
N LYS A 36 12.76 -1.64 14.85
CA LYS A 36 11.95 -2.39 13.86
C LYS A 36 12.74 -2.69 12.59
N ILE A 37 13.48 -1.73 12.04
CA ILE A 37 14.33 -1.91 10.85
C ILE A 37 15.45 -2.92 11.09
N LEU A 38 16.08 -2.91 12.26
CA LEU A 38 17.15 -3.86 12.62
C LEU A 38 16.62 -5.27 12.92
N LYS A 39 15.37 -5.40 13.38
CA LYS A 39 14.72 -6.69 13.65
C LYS A 39 14.00 -7.28 12.44
N ALA A 40 13.76 -6.48 11.39
CA ALA A 40 13.07 -6.95 10.18
C ALA A 40 13.76 -8.18 9.58
N SER A 41 12.96 -9.20 9.30
CA SER A 41 13.42 -10.54 8.91
C SER A 41 13.21 -10.85 7.43
N THR A 42 12.41 -10.02 6.75
CA THR A 42 12.08 -10.19 5.33
C THR A 42 12.21 -8.89 4.57
N LEU A 43 12.47 -8.98 3.25
CA LEU A 43 12.50 -7.81 2.37
C LEU A 43 11.17 -7.06 2.37
N THR A 44 10.05 -7.79 2.45
CA THR A 44 8.70 -7.19 2.46
C THR A 44 8.47 -6.36 3.71
N GLU A 45 8.82 -6.89 4.89
CA GLU A 45 8.70 -6.17 6.16
C GLU A 45 9.57 -4.90 6.15
N LEU A 46 10.80 -5.02 5.66
CA LEU A 46 11.72 -3.89 5.55
C LEU A 46 11.19 -2.79 4.59
N GLU A 47 10.64 -3.17 3.43
CA GLU A 47 10.01 -2.22 2.51
C GLU A 47 8.77 -1.57 3.12
N ASP A 48 7.93 -2.33 3.83
CA ASP A 48 6.74 -1.78 4.48
C ASP A 48 7.12 -0.74 5.54
N LEU A 49 8.17 -0.98 6.34
CA LEU A 49 8.69 -0.02 7.33
C LEU A 49 9.30 1.23 6.70
N TYR A 50 9.96 1.09 5.54
CA TYR A 50 10.58 2.20 4.84
C TYR A 50 9.60 3.04 4.01
N LEU A 51 8.45 2.46 3.63
CA LEU A 51 7.48 3.06 2.72
C LEU A 51 7.11 4.52 3.04
N PRO A 52 6.87 4.93 4.31
CA PRO A 52 6.53 6.30 4.65
C PRO A 52 7.64 7.33 4.33
N PHE A 53 8.89 6.88 4.31
CA PHE A 53 10.11 7.70 4.15
C PHE A 53 10.69 7.63 2.74
N LYS A 54 10.12 6.79 1.88
CA LYS A 54 10.56 6.64 0.51
C LYS A 54 10.19 7.90 -0.27
N PRO A 55 11.13 8.50 -1.05
CA PRO A 55 10.80 9.64 -1.91
C PRO A 55 9.61 9.33 -2.81
N LYS A 56 8.54 10.14 -2.72
CA LYS A 56 7.28 9.90 -3.43
C LYS A 56 7.16 10.79 -4.67
N ARG A 57 6.57 10.23 -5.73
CA ARG A 57 6.02 11.05 -6.82
C ARG A 57 4.86 11.87 -6.26
N LYS A 58 4.55 13.02 -6.86
CA LYS A 58 3.38 13.83 -6.48
C LYS A 58 2.11 12.98 -6.50
N THR A 59 1.55 12.68 -5.32
CA THR A 59 0.26 11.97 -5.17
C THR A 59 -0.86 12.99 -4.92
N ARG A 60 -2.12 12.52 -4.97
CA ARG A 60 -3.25 13.37 -4.55
C ARG A 60 -3.11 13.80 -3.09
N ALA A 61 -2.61 12.91 -2.22
CA ALA A 61 -2.31 13.20 -0.83
C ALA A 61 -1.16 14.23 -0.69
N THR A 62 -0.08 14.11 -1.47
CA THR A 62 0.99 15.12 -1.48
C THR A 62 0.45 16.48 -1.87
N LYS A 63 -0.35 16.56 -2.95
CA LYS A 63 -1.00 17.81 -3.37
C LYS A 63 -1.91 18.37 -2.27
N ALA A 64 -2.67 17.52 -1.59
CA ALA A 64 -3.53 17.94 -0.48
C ALA A 64 -2.71 18.49 0.72
N ARG A 65 -1.53 17.93 1.01
CA ARG A 65 -0.61 18.50 2.02
C ARG A 65 -0.02 19.84 1.58
N GLU A 66 0.36 19.98 0.31
CA GLU A 66 0.80 21.26 -0.29
C GLU A 66 -0.29 22.35 -0.16
N LEU A 67 -1.57 21.96 -0.19
CA LEU A 67 -2.73 22.83 0.05
C LEU A 67 -3.03 23.07 1.54
N GLY A 68 -2.22 22.55 2.46
CA GLY A 68 -2.41 22.74 3.90
C GLY A 68 -3.55 21.93 4.53
N LEU A 69 -4.04 20.87 3.87
CA LEU A 69 -5.18 20.07 4.34
C LEU A 69 -4.83 18.99 5.38
N GLU A 70 -3.55 18.87 5.76
CA GLU A 70 -3.10 17.85 6.71
C GLU A 70 -3.72 17.97 8.12
N PRO A 71 -3.87 19.17 8.72
CA PRO A 71 -4.56 19.31 10.00
C PRO A 71 -6.04 18.88 9.94
N LEU A 72 -6.70 19.09 8.80
CA LEU A 72 -8.07 18.60 8.57
C LEU A 72 -8.10 17.06 8.55
N ALA A 73 -7.16 16.43 7.87
CA ALA A 73 -7.00 14.97 7.86
C ALA A 73 -6.75 14.41 9.27
N GLN A 74 -5.90 15.05 10.08
CA GLN A 74 -5.66 14.65 11.47
C GLN A 74 -6.94 14.73 12.30
N MET A 75 -7.74 15.79 12.12
CA MET A 75 -9.02 15.94 12.80
C MET A 75 -10.01 14.83 12.40
N VAL A 76 -10.10 14.51 11.11
CA VAL A 76 -10.95 13.42 10.58
C VAL A 76 -10.59 12.09 11.21
N VAL A 77 -9.31 11.78 11.40
CA VAL A 77 -8.86 10.55 12.06
C VAL A 77 -9.18 10.55 13.56
N ARG A 78 -8.99 11.67 14.25
CA ARG A 78 -9.23 11.79 15.70
C ARG A 78 -10.72 11.69 16.08
N GLN A 79 -11.61 12.09 15.18
CA GLN A 79 -13.07 12.12 15.39
C GLN A 79 -13.49 12.74 16.73
N PRO A 80 -13.08 13.99 17.01
CA PRO A 80 -13.58 14.74 18.17
C PRO A 80 -15.11 14.87 18.10
N ARG A 81 -15.80 14.60 19.22
CA ARG A 81 -17.28 14.59 19.28
C ARG A 81 -17.90 15.98 19.26
N ASP A 82 -17.11 16.99 19.60
CA ASP A 82 -17.49 18.39 19.78
C ASP A 82 -17.30 19.24 18.51
N LYS A 83 -16.82 18.64 17.41
CA LYS A 83 -16.55 19.37 16.16
C LYS A 83 -17.36 18.84 14.99
N ASP A 84 -17.99 19.77 14.27
CA ASP A 84 -18.59 19.46 12.98
C ASP A 84 -17.54 19.46 11.86
N VAL A 85 -17.44 18.34 11.14
CA VAL A 85 -16.40 18.14 10.12
C VAL A 85 -16.53 19.12 8.96
N LYS A 86 -17.76 19.49 8.57
CA LYS A 86 -18.01 20.43 7.46
C LYS A 86 -17.69 21.86 7.88
N ALA A 87 -18.02 22.24 9.12
CA ALA A 87 -17.70 23.55 9.68
C ALA A 87 -16.18 23.75 9.78
N GLU A 88 -15.44 22.75 10.25
CA GLU A 88 -13.99 22.82 10.33
C GLU A 88 -13.34 22.84 8.95
N ALA A 89 -13.87 22.09 7.98
CA ALA A 89 -13.39 22.11 6.60
C ALA A 89 -13.50 23.50 5.93
N ARG A 90 -14.49 24.32 6.30
CA ARG A 90 -14.61 25.71 5.78
C ARG A 90 -13.40 26.59 6.10
N ARG A 91 -12.65 26.26 7.16
CA ARG A 91 -11.45 27.00 7.56
C ARG A 91 -10.26 26.77 6.62
N PHE A 92 -10.38 25.78 5.73
CA PHE A 92 -9.34 25.40 4.77
C PHE A 92 -9.67 25.83 3.33
N LEU A 93 -10.72 26.63 3.13
CA LEU A 93 -11.03 27.20 1.82
C LEU A 93 -10.00 28.26 1.45
N SER A 94 -9.61 28.28 0.18
CA SER A 94 -8.61 29.20 -0.36
C SER A 94 -8.83 29.39 -1.86
N SER A 95 -7.96 30.15 -2.53
CA SER A 95 -7.94 30.24 -4.00
C SER A 95 -7.77 28.88 -4.68
N ASP A 96 -7.10 27.94 -4.01
CA ASP A 96 -6.77 26.61 -4.55
C ASP A 96 -7.69 25.50 -4.01
N VAL A 97 -8.53 25.83 -3.02
CA VAL A 97 -9.54 24.94 -2.41
C VAL A 97 -10.91 25.64 -2.47
N SER A 98 -11.67 25.35 -3.53
CA SER A 98 -12.88 26.06 -3.92
C SER A 98 -14.07 25.82 -2.99
N ASP A 99 -14.15 24.63 -2.40
CA ASP A 99 -15.31 24.23 -1.60
C ASP A 99 -14.97 23.17 -0.54
N VAL A 100 -15.95 22.95 0.34
CA VAL A 100 -15.85 22.03 1.47
C VAL A 100 -15.63 20.59 1.00
N GLU A 101 -16.23 20.17 -0.12
CA GLU A 101 -16.08 18.81 -0.63
C GLU A 101 -14.66 18.59 -1.17
N GLN A 102 -14.06 19.59 -1.82
CA GLN A 102 -12.66 19.54 -2.23
C GLN A 102 -11.73 19.43 -1.02
N ALA A 103 -11.96 20.22 0.03
CA ALA A 103 -11.18 20.16 1.26
C ALA A 103 -11.28 18.77 1.92
N LEU A 104 -12.49 18.23 2.04
CA LEU A 104 -12.74 16.90 2.60
C LEU A 104 -12.18 15.79 1.72
N SER A 105 -12.24 15.91 0.40
CA SER A 105 -11.64 14.95 -0.53
C SER A 105 -10.12 14.93 -0.38
N GLY A 106 -9.47 16.10 -0.30
CA GLY A 106 -8.03 16.17 -0.07
C GLY A 106 -7.63 15.59 1.30
N ALA A 107 -8.42 15.86 2.34
CA ALA A 107 -8.21 15.22 3.65
C ALA A 107 -8.36 13.69 3.58
N ARG A 108 -9.36 13.17 2.85
CA ARG A 108 -9.53 11.72 2.63
C ARG A 108 -8.36 11.10 1.88
N ASP A 109 -7.83 11.78 0.87
CA ASP A 109 -6.64 11.31 0.14
C ASP A 109 -5.44 11.16 1.08
N ILE A 110 -5.23 12.12 1.98
CA ILE A 110 -4.17 12.06 3.01
C ILE A 110 -4.40 10.87 3.96
N VAL A 111 -5.62 10.71 4.49
CA VAL A 111 -5.96 9.59 5.39
C VAL A 111 -5.80 8.23 4.70
N ALA A 112 -6.22 8.13 3.44
CA ALA A 112 -6.06 6.93 2.64
C ALA A 112 -4.58 6.56 2.45
N GLU A 113 -3.71 7.55 2.23
CA GLU A 113 -2.27 7.33 2.15
C GLU A 113 -1.70 6.83 3.49
N TRP A 114 -2.05 7.48 4.61
CA TRP A 114 -1.61 7.03 5.94
C TRP A 114 -2.05 5.59 6.25
N ALA A 115 -3.29 5.24 5.92
CA ALA A 115 -3.81 3.89 6.10
C ALA A 115 -3.09 2.87 5.21
N ALA A 116 -2.84 3.21 3.94
CA ALA A 116 -2.20 2.34 2.97
C ALA A 116 -0.71 2.08 3.26
N GLU A 117 -0.06 2.98 4.00
CA GLU A 117 1.36 2.92 4.33
C GLU A 117 1.65 2.36 5.73
N LYS A 118 0.62 2.20 6.56
CA LYS A 118 0.78 1.64 7.90
C LYS A 118 1.25 0.17 7.82
N PRO A 119 2.46 -0.18 8.30
CA PRO A 119 3.01 -1.53 8.16
C PRO A 119 2.12 -2.62 8.73
N GLU A 120 1.52 -2.35 9.89
CA GLU A 120 0.63 -3.28 10.59
C GLU A 120 -0.63 -3.60 9.74
N VAL A 121 -1.28 -2.58 9.16
CA VAL A 121 -2.42 -2.73 8.26
C VAL A 121 -2.03 -3.54 7.02
N ARG A 122 -0.90 -3.20 6.40
CA ARG A 122 -0.42 -3.88 5.18
C ARG A 122 -0.14 -5.35 5.42
N SER A 123 0.53 -5.68 6.53
CA SER A 123 0.85 -7.05 6.91
C SER A 123 -0.41 -7.89 7.14
N GLU A 124 -1.40 -7.34 7.86
CA GLU A 124 -2.66 -8.03 8.12
C GLU A 124 -3.46 -8.24 6.82
N ILE A 125 -3.64 -7.19 6.01
CA ILE A 125 -4.35 -7.30 4.72
C ILE A 125 -3.65 -8.30 3.79
N ARG A 126 -2.32 -8.31 3.71
CA ARG A 126 -1.57 -9.28 2.89
C ARG A 126 -1.81 -10.71 3.35
N THR A 127 -1.87 -10.94 4.65
CA THR A 127 -2.17 -12.25 5.24
C THR A 127 -3.59 -12.69 4.89
N LYS A 128 -4.57 -11.79 5.03
CA LYS A 128 -5.97 -12.03 4.68
C LYS A 128 -6.13 -12.28 3.18
N ALA A 129 -5.47 -11.49 2.34
CA ALA A 129 -5.46 -11.64 0.89
C ALA A 129 -4.95 -13.01 0.46
N ARG A 130 -3.85 -13.50 1.05
CA ARG A 130 -3.33 -14.86 0.77
C ARG A 130 -4.28 -15.98 1.20
N LYS A 131 -5.11 -15.75 2.22
CA LYS A 131 -6.01 -16.76 2.77
C LYS A 131 -7.39 -16.78 2.10
N PHE A 132 -7.92 -15.61 1.79
CA PHE A 132 -9.32 -15.42 1.38
C PHE A 132 -9.47 -14.74 0.01
N GLY A 133 -8.40 -14.20 -0.57
CA GLY A 133 -8.44 -13.52 -1.86
C GLY A 133 -8.84 -14.45 -3.00
N LYS A 134 -9.55 -13.90 -3.97
CA LYS A 134 -9.88 -14.58 -5.23
C LYS A 134 -9.08 -13.96 -6.36
N LEU A 135 -8.24 -14.77 -6.99
CA LEU A 135 -7.52 -14.39 -8.19
C LEU A 135 -8.48 -14.50 -9.37
N LYS A 136 -8.70 -13.38 -10.05
CA LYS A 136 -9.45 -13.32 -11.29
C LYS A 136 -8.50 -13.00 -12.42
N ALA A 137 -8.65 -13.67 -13.55
CA ALA A 137 -7.99 -13.27 -14.78
C ALA A 137 -9.01 -13.18 -15.90
N GLY A 138 -8.78 -12.23 -16.80
CA GLY A 138 -9.62 -12.05 -17.97
C GLY A 138 -8.86 -11.53 -19.16
N ARG A 139 -9.36 -11.83 -20.36
CA ARG A 139 -8.76 -11.35 -21.60
C ARG A 139 -8.80 -9.83 -21.67
N ARG A 140 -7.68 -9.20 -21.96
CA ARG A 140 -7.62 -7.76 -22.21
C ARG A 140 -8.37 -7.41 -23.49
N ARG A 141 -9.06 -6.28 -23.46
CA ARG A 141 -9.72 -5.75 -24.66
C ARG A 141 -8.69 -5.47 -25.75
N GLY A 142 -8.93 -6.01 -26.94
CA GLY A 142 -8.03 -5.86 -28.09
C GLY A 142 -6.76 -6.71 -28.05
N ALA A 143 -6.64 -7.65 -27.09
CA ALA A 143 -5.51 -8.56 -27.07
C ALA A 143 -5.63 -9.66 -28.13
N GLU A 144 -4.55 -9.87 -28.88
CA GLU A 144 -4.39 -10.96 -29.83
C GLU A 144 -3.83 -12.21 -29.13
N ASP A 145 -4.49 -13.34 -29.34
CA ASP A 145 -4.00 -14.66 -28.93
C ASP A 145 -4.42 -15.68 -30.01
N PRO A 146 -3.76 -15.67 -31.18
CA PRO A 146 -4.20 -16.42 -32.35
C PRO A 146 -4.22 -17.95 -32.16
N ARG A 147 -3.47 -18.45 -31.18
CA ARG A 147 -3.40 -19.87 -30.83
C ARG A 147 -4.23 -20.22 -29.59
N GLU A 148 -4.98 -19.25 -29.06
CA GLU A 148 -5.81 -19.39 -27.86
C GLU A 148 -5.05 -20.03 -26.68
N VAL A 149 -3.77 -19.71 -26.53
CA VAL A 149 -2.88 -20.32 -25.53
C VAL A 149 -3.43 -20.11 -24.11
N TYR A 150 -4.15 -19.01 -23.90
CA TYR A 150 -4.69 -18.62 -22.61
C TYR A 150 -6.21 -18.80 -22.49
N GLN A 151 -6.85 -19.57 -23.38
CA GLN A 151 -8.30 -19.74 -23.42
C GLN A 151 -8.90 -20.14 -22.06
N ALA A 152 -8.25 -21.09 -21.37
CA ALA A 152 -8.67 -21.56 -20.05
C ALA A 152 -8.66 -20.46 -18.96
N TYR A 153 -8.06 -19.30 -19.23
CA TYR A 153 -7.87 -18.21 -18.28
C TYR A 153 -8.63 -16.93 -18.63
N TYR A 154 -9.39 -16.90 -19.73
CA TYR A 154 -10.15 -15.71 -20.12
C TYR A 154 -11.29 -15.34 -19.16
N GLU A 155 -11.74 -16.29 -18.35
CA GLU A 155 -12.73 -16.10 -17.28
C GLU A 155 -12.26 -16.78 -15.98
N PHE A 156 -10.95 -16.80 -15.74
CA PHE A 156 -10.39 -17.45 -14.57
C PHE A 156 -10.89 -16.81 -13.28
N ASN A 157 -11.36 -17.61 -12.33
CA ASN A 157 -11.73 -17.17 -11.01
C ASN A 157 -11.48 -18.29 -10.00
N SER A 158 -10.49 -18.11 -9.14
CA SER A 158 -10.11 -19.14 -8.16
C SER A 158 -9.64 -18.51 -6.85
N PRO A 159 -9.94 -19.13 -5.69
CA PRO A 159 -9.26 -18.78 -4.44
C PRO A 159 -7.75 -18.83 -4.61
N ILE A 160 -7.04 -17.79 -4.18
CA ILE A 160 -5.59 -17.64 -4.42
C ILE A 160 -4.78 -18.80 -3.83
N ASN A 161 -5.24 -19.37 -2.71
CA ASN A 161 -4.62 -20.52 -2.05
C ASN A 161 -4.84 -21.87 -2.77
N ARG A 162 -5.65 -21.89 -3.84
CA ARG A 162 -5.91 -23.08 -4.67
C ARG A 162 -5.32 -22.98 -6.07
N VAL A 163 -4.69 -21.86 -6.42
CA VAL A 163 -4.06 -21.69 -7.74
C VAL A 163 -2.81 -22.56 -7.80
N ALA A 164 -2.76 -23.49 -8.76
CA ALA A 164 -1.64 -24.40 -8.90
C ALA A 164 -0.40 -23.70 -9.49
N PRO A 165 0.83 -24.16 -9.20
CA PRO A 165 2.06 -23.50 -9.68
C PRO A 165 2.11 -23.30 -11.21
N HIS A 166 1.64 -24.27 -11.99
CA HIS A 166 1.60 -24.15 -13.45
C HIS A 166 0.58 -23.10 -13.93
N GLN A 167 -0.52 -22.90 -13.20
CA GLN A 167 -1.51 -21.86 -13.49
C GLN A 167 -0.92 -20.48 -13.19
N VAL A 168 -0.17 -20.33 -12.09
CA VAL A 168 0.55 -19.07 -11.79
C VAL A 168 1.48 -18.70 -12.95
N LEU A 169 2.29 -19.65 -13.45
CA LEU A 169 3.19 -19.39 -14.57
C LEU A 169 2.44 -18.98 -15.86
N ALA A 170 1.31 -19.64 -16.17
CA ALA A 170 0.50 -19.31 -17.34
C ALA A 170 -0.13 -17.91 -17.22
N LEU A 171 -0.66 -17.59 -16.04
CA LEU A 171 -1.26 -16.30 -15.71
C LEU A 171 -0.23 -15.17 -15.78
N ASP A 172 0.94 -15.33 -15.15
CA ASP A 172 2.04 -14.35 -15.18
C ASP A 172 2.55 -14.11 -16.61
N ARG A 173 2.63 -15.18 -17.40
CA ARG A 173 3.05 -15.10 -18.80
C ARG A 173 2.01 -14.35 -19.63
N GLY A 174 0.73 -14.71 -19.52
CA GLY A 174 -0.36 -14.04 -20.23
C GLY A 174 -0.49 -12.56 -19.83
N GLU A 175 -0.22 -12.20 -18.58
CA GLU A 175 -0.16 -10.81 -18.14
C GLU A 175 1.01 -10.05 -18.80
N ARG A 176 2.20 -10.65 -18.80
CA ARG A 176 3.42 -10.07 -19.39
C ARG A 176 3.29 -9.85 -20.89
N GLU A 177 2.65 -10.79 -21.59
CA GLU A 177 2.33 -10.71 -23.02
C GLU A 177 1.14 -9.77 -23.29
N LYS A 178 0.54 -9.16 -22.26
CA LYS A 178 -0.62 -8.25 -22.34
C LYS A 178 -1.86 -8.91 -22.95
N VAL A 179 -1.97 -10.23 -22.84
CA VAL A 179 -3.18 -10.98 -23.24
C VAL A 179 -4.19 -11.02 -22.11
N LEU A 180 -3.71 -11.25 -20.89
CA LEU A 180 -4.53 -11.34 -19.69
C LEU A 180 -4.39 -10.08 -18.81
N SER A 181 -5.45 -9.79 -18.09
CA SER A 181 -5.49 -8.86 -16.97
C SER A 181 -5.77 -9.67 -15.72
N LEU A 182 -4.96 -9.47 -14.67
CA LEU A 182 -5.14 -10.15 -13.40
C LEU A 182 -5.65 -9.15 -12.37
N SER A 183 -6.52 -9.62 -11.49
CA SER A 183 -6.96 -8.85 -10.33
C SER A 183 -7.11 -9.77 -9.14
N LEU A 184 -6.81 -9.24 -7.95
CA LEU A 184 -7.06 -9.93 -6.69
C LEU A 184 -8.23 -9.26 -6.00
N ASP A 185 -9.30 -10.00 -5.85
CA ASP A 185 -10.50 -9.55 -5.15
C ASP A 185 -10.46 -10.02 -3.70
N LEU A 186 -10.62 -9.08 -2.76
CA LEU A 186 -10.70 -9.35 -1.34
C LEU A 186 -11.96 -8.70 -0.79
N GLN A 187 -12.81 -9.50 -0.14
CA GLN A 187 -14.07 -8.99 0.37
C GLN A 187 -13.85 -7.97 1.48
N GLU A 188 -14.77 -7.01 1.58
CA GLU A 188 -14.69 -5.91 2.54
C GLU A 188 -14.51 -6.39 3.99
N ARG A 189 -15.23 -7.44 4.39
CA ARG A 189 -15.11 -8.06 5.71
C ARG A 189 -13.69 -8.51 6.06
N ASP A 190 -12.86 -8.82 5.05
CA ASP A 190 -11.54 -9.40 5.26
C ASP A 190 -10.44 -8.34 5.40
N TRP A 191 -10.66 -7.11 4.91
CA TRP A 191 -9.70 -6.00 5.05
C TRP A 191 -10.16 -4.88 5.99
N ARG A 192 -11.48 -4.70 6.19
CA ARG A 192 -12.02 -3.63 7.04
C ARG A 192 -11.57 -3.73 8.49
N ASP A 193 -11.44 -4.95 9.01
CA ASP A 193 -11.03 -5.17 10.41
C ASP A 193 -9.59 -4.73 10.68
N ALA A 194 -8.69 -4.89 9.71
CA ALA A 194 -7.31 -4.43 9.81
C ALA A 194 -7.24 -2.90 9.98
N LEU A 195 -8.13 -2.17 9.31
CA LEU A 195 -8.23 -0.72 9.46
C LEU A 195 -8.85 -0.31 10.79
N LYS A 196 -9.90 -1.01 11.25
CA LYS A 196 -10.60 -0.71 12.52
C LYS A 196 -9.71 -0.80 13.76
N ARG A 197 -8.63 -1.58 13.69
CA ARG A 197 -7.67 -1.71 14.79
C ARG A 197 -6.78 -0.50 14.95
N GLU A 198 -6.45 0.16 13.84
CA GLU A 198 -5.52 1.29 13.80
C GLU A 198 -6.25 2.64 13.71
N PHE A 199 -7.41 2.65 13.07
CA PHE A 199 -8.25 3.82 12.87
C PHE A 199 -9.58 3.59 13.55
N ARG A 200 -10.10 4.62 14.20
CA ARG A 200 -11.48 4.62 14.69
C ARG A 200 -12.38 4.66 13.45
N VAL A 201 -13.02 3.57 13.06
CA VAL A 201 -13.89 3.48 11.86
C VAL A 201 -15.23 2.90 12.22
#